data_AF-A0A850C1G0-F1
#
_entry.id   AF-A0A850C1G0-F1
#
_cell.length_a   1.000
_cell.length_b   1.000
_cell.length_c   1.000
_cell.angle_alpha   90.00
_cell.angle_beta   90.00
_cell.angle_gamma   90.00
#
_symmetry.space_group_name_H-M   'P 1'
#
loop_
_entity.id
_entity.type
_entity.pdbx_description
1 polymer ?
#
loop_
_entity_poly.entity_id
_entity_poly.type
_entity_poly.pdbx_seq_one_letter_code
_entity_poly.pdbx_strand_id
1 'polypeptide(L)'
;MRQVAELAGVGVKTVSRVINGEPNVTAETAQRVLDAARALDYEPDLHAGNLRRADRRTRTLGLLVGSVDNPFAGAVHRAVEDAAAGRGVAVFASSLDDDPQREREAVSAFLRRRVDGLILTTATAKQTYLLPELRRGTPIVFVDREPSGIEADAVVSDNAGGAARAVEHLLSHGHRRLAYLGDLRGITTAHHRREGFLDAIRRGGIPAADVHVIEDLHDEHSARAALLRLLDGPDA
;
A
#
# COMPACT_ATOMS: atom_id res chain seq x y z
N MET A 1 26.17 -7.47 -21.75
CA MET A 1 27.14 -8.52 -21.33
C MET A 1 28.14 -8.93 -22.42
N ARG A 2 27.75 -9.26 -23.67
CA ARG A 2 28.73 -9.69 -24.70
C ARG A 2 29.79 -8.63 -24.99
N GLN A 3 29.37 -7.39 -25.25
CA GLN A 3 30.29 -6.27 -25.47
C GLN A 3 31.20 -6.00 -24.25
N VAL A 4 30.66 -6.13 -23.03
CA VAL A 4 31.46 -6.05 -21.80
C VAL A 4 32.48 -7.19 -21.72
N ALA A 5 32.10 -8.41 -22.11
CA ALA A 5 32.99 -9.58 -22.12
C ALA A 5 34.14 -9.41 -23.12
N GLU A 6 33.82 -8.89 -24.31
CA GLU A 6 34.80 -8.54 -25.35
C GLU A 6 35.76 -7.44 -24.88
N LEU A 7 35.25 -6.33 -24.36
CA LEU A 7 36.08 -5.22 -23.86
C LEU A 7 36.93 -5.61 -22.64
N ALA A 8 36.38 -6.45 -21.75
CA ALA A 8 37.10 -6.94 -20.57
C ALA A 8 38.03 -8.13 -20.88
N GLY A 9 37.99 -8.72 -22.08
CA GLY A 9 38.79 -9.89 -22.47
C GLY A 9 38.47 -11.15 -21.65
N VAL A 10 37.20 -11.41 -21.34
CA VAL A 10 36.75 -12.58 -20.57
C VAL A 10 35.51 -13.22 -21.20
N GLY A 11 35.11 -14.40 -20.72
CA GLY A 11 33.84 -15.02 -21.14
C GLY A 11 32.61 -14.35 -20.53
N VAL A 12 31.46 -14.45 -21.22
CA VAL A 12 30.16 -13.92 -20.73
C VAL A 12 29.78 -14.47 -19.35
N LYS A 13 30.15 -15.71 -19.04
CA LYS A 13 29.91 -16.34 -17.72
C LYS A 13 30.73 -15.68 -16.61
N THR A 14 31.94 -15.19 -16.91
CA THR A 14 32.77 -14.46 -15.95
C THR A 14 32.19 -13.07 -15.70
N VAL A 15 31.73 -12.37 -16.76
CA VAL A 15 31.00 -11.09 -16.60
C VAL A 15 29.77 -11.26 -15.73
N SER A 16 28.97 -12.30 -15.96
CA SER A 16 27.82 -12.66 -15.11
C SER A 16 28.20 -12.74 -13.64
N ARG A 17 29.26 -13.48 -13.30
CA ARG A 17 29.67 -13.69 -11.91
C ARG A 17 30.06 -12.39 -11.24
N VAL A 18 30.83 -11.55 -11.92
CA VAL A 18 31.25 -10.24 -11.39
C VAL A 18 30.03 -9.34 -11.15
N ILE A 19 29.15 -9.20 -12.15
CA ILE A 19 27.96 -8.35 -12.07
C ILE A 19 26.98 -8.83 -10.98
N ASN A 20 26.88 -10.14 -10.75
CA ASN A 20 26.01 -10.71 -9.72
C ASN A 20 26.67 -10.88 -8.35
N GLY A 21 27.96 -10.55 -8.20
CA GLY A 21 28.72 -10.78 -6.96
C GLY A 21 28.92 -12.26 -6.59
N GLU A 22 28.93 -13.16 -7.58
CA GLU A 22 29.15 -14.60 -7.37
C GLU A 22 30.64 -14.91 -7.13
N PRO A 23 30.97 -15.92 -6.31
CA PRO A 23 32.36 -16.31 -6.03
C PRO A 23 33.06 -16.93 -7.25
N ASN A 24 34.38 -17.13 -7.16
CA ASN A 24 35.27 -17.69 -8.19
C ASN A 24 35.63 -16.76 -9.34
N VAL A 25 35.95 -15.50 -9.03
CA VAL A 25 36.60 -14.55 -9.93
C VAL A 25 37.73 -13.84 -9.17
N THR A 26 38.91 -13.70 -9.78
CA THR A 26 40.02 -12.96 -9.13
C THR A 26 39.69 -11.47 -9.04
N ALA A 27 40.24 -10.78 -8.03
CA ALA A 27 40.02 -9.35 -7.85
C ALA A 27 40.41 -8.53 -9.10
N GLU A 28 41.52 -8.90 -9.74
CA GLU A 28 41.98 -8.28 -10.99
C GLU A 28 40.97 -8.46 -12.14
N THR A 29 40.44 -9.68 -12.31
CA THR A 29 39.44 -9.96 -13.35
C THR A 29 38.13 -9.23 -13.06
N ALA A 30 37.72 -9.16 -11.79
CA ALA A 30 36.53 -8.42 -11.38
C ALA A 30 36.67 -6.93 -11.70
N GLN A 31 37.82 -6.33 -11.39
CA GLN A 31 38.09 -4.93 -11.68
C GLN A 31 38.03 -4.62 -13.17
N ARG A 32 38.67 -5.44 -14.02
CA ARG A 32 38.58 -5.30 -15.49
C ARG A 32 37.16 -5.32 -16.03
N VAL A 33 36.33 -6.22 -15.49
CA VAL A 33 34.91 -6.31 -15.89
C VAL A 33 34.14 -5.06 -15.45
N LEU A 34 34.38 -4.55 -14.24
CA LEU A 34 33.74 -3.34 -13.74
C LEU A 34 34.16 -2.09 -14.53
N ASP A 35 35.44 -1.99 -14.91
CA ASP A 35 35.95 -0.91 -15.77
C ASP A 35 35.31 -0.95 -17.17
N ALA A 36 35.25 -2.13 -17.79
CA ALA A 36 34.61 -2.32 -19.09
C ALA A 36 33.10 -2.03 -19.04
N ALA A 37 32.41 -2.43 -17.96
CA ALA A 37 31.00 -2.13 -17.77
C ALA A 37 30.77 -0.61 -17.66
N ARG A 38 31.59 0.11 -16.89
CA ARG A 38 31.53 1.58 -16.78
C ARG A 38 31.80 2.27 -18.12
N ALA A 39 32.82 1.83 -18.86
CA ALA A 39 33.18 2.43 -20.14
C ALA A 39 32.08 2.28 -21.21
N LEU A 40 31.27 1.24 -21.11
CA LEU A 40 30.16 0.96 -22.02
C LEU A 40 28.81 1.44 -21.51
N ASP A 41 28.77 2.14 -20.37
CA ASP A 41 27.55 2.51 -19.65
C ASP A 41 26.59 1.32 -19.50
N TYR A 42 27.16 0.15 -19.22
CA TYR A 42 26.42 -1.10 -19.20
C TYR A 42 25.60 -1.23 -17.91
N GLU A 43 24.28 -1.11 -18.05
CA GLU A 43 23.35 -1.52 -17.02
C GLU A 43 22.94 -3.00 -17.15
N PRO A 44 23.00 -3.78 -16.05
CA PRO A 44 22.48 -5.14 -16.04
C PRO A 44 20.97 -5.16 -16.28
N ASP A 45 20.54 -5.86 -17.33
CA ASP A 45 19.11 -6.14 -17.55
C ASP A 45 18.57 -7.02 -16.41
N LEU A 46 17.79 -6.40 -15.53
CA LEU A 46 17.18 -7.07 -14.38
C LEU A 46 16.18 -8.16 -14.82
N HIS A 47 15.47 -7.98 -15.95
CA HIS A 47 14.53 -8.98 -16.46
C HIS A 47 15.25 -10.22 -17.01
N ALA A 48 16.36 -10.05 -17.74
CA ALA A 48 17.20 -11.16 -18.19
C ALA A 48 17.96 -11.81 -17.01
N GLY A 49 18.31 -11.05 -15.98
CA GLY A 49 18.92 -11.53 -14.74
C GLY A 49 17.99 -12.40 -13.90
N ASN A 50 16.69 -12.06 -13.80
CA ASN A 50 15.71 -12.77 -12.97
C ASN A 50 15.42 -14.21 -13.44
N LEU A 51 15.56 -14.51 -14.73
CA LEU A 51 15.50 -15.89 -15.25
C LEU A 51 16.71 -16.75 -14.82
N ARG A 52 17.83 -16.10 -14.47
CA ARG A 52 19.12 -16.76 -14.20
C ARG A 52 19.51 -16.79 -12.72
N ARG A 53 18.86 -15.97 -11.88
CA ARG A 53 19.07 -15.98 -10.42
C ARG A 53 18.49 -17.25 -9.80
N ALA A 54 19.24 -17.84 -8.87
CA ALA A 54 18.84 -19.08 -8.18
C ALA A 54 17.56 -18.91 -7.35
N ASP A 55 17.26 -17.70 -6.86
CA ASP A 55 16.06 -17.39 -6.06
C ASP A 55 14.86 -16.91 -6.89
N ARG A 56 15.06 -16.61 -8.19
CA ARG A 56 14.04 -16.09 -9.14
C ARG A 56 13.30 -14.82 -8.66
N ARG A 57 13.86 -14.08 -7.70
CA ARG A 57 13.25 -12.86 -7.14
C ARG A 57 13.57 -11.64 -7.97
N THR A 58 12.56 -10.84 -8.27
CA THR A 58 12.69 -9.55 -8.95
C THR A 58 13.21 -8.44 -8.05
N ARG A 59 13.13 -8.64 -6.74
CA ARG A 59 13.36 -7.63 -5.68
C ARG A 59 12.46 -6.42 -5.86
N THR A 60 11.19 -6.66 -6.16
CA THR A 60 10.20 -5.60 -6.33
C THR A 60 8.91 -5.93 -5.57
N LEU A 61 8.29 -4.92 -4.97
CA LEU A 61 6.98 -5.01 -4.32
C LEU A 61 5.99 -4.11 -5.03
N GLY A 62 4.74 -4.58 -5.12
CA GLY A 62 3.62 -3.73 -5.52
C GLY A 62 2.89 -3.18 -4.31
N LEU A 63 2.75 -1.86 -4.24
CA LEU A 63 1.94 -1.16 -3.26
C LEU A 63 0.73 -0.52 -3.96
N LEU A 64 -0.47 -0.94 -3.58
CA LEU A 64 -1.72 -0.41 -4.13
C LEU A 64 -2.46 0.31 -3.01
N VAL A 65 -2.65 1.63 -3.15
CA VAL A 65 -3.22 2.51 -2.13
C VAL A 65 -4.56 3.10 -2.59
N GLY A 66 -5.41 3.47 -1.63
CA GLY A 66 -6.72 4.08 -1.90
C GLY A 66 -6.60 5.32 -2.80
N SER A 67 -5.93 6.37 -2.34
CA SER A 67 -5.62 7.55 -3.16
C SER A 67 -4.24 8.12 -2.86
N VAL A 68 -3.47 8.52 -3.86
CA VAL A 68 -2.12 9.09 -3.69
C VAL A 68 -2.11 10.54 -3.21
N ASP A 69 -3.22 11.26 -3.33
CA ASP A 69 -3.37 12.62 -2.77
C ASP A 69 -3.71 12.61 -1.27
N ASN A 70 -4.08 11.45 -0.73
CA ASN A 70 -4.33 11.28 0.70
C ASN A 70 -3.00 11.17 1.47
N PRO A 71 -2.73 12.06 2.45
CA PRO A 71 -1.50 12.01 3.26
C PRO A 71 -1.27 10.66 3.98
N PHE A 72 -2.35 9.95 4.32
CA PHE A 72 -2.26 8.60 4.90
C PHE A 72 -1.56 7.62 3.94
N ALA A 73 -1.90 7.64 2.65
CA ALA A 73 -1.27 6.78 1.66
C ALA A 73 0.21 7.11 1.48
N GLY A 74 0.58 8.40 1.54
CA GLY A 74 1.97 8.84 1.52
C GLY A 74 2.77 8.30 2.71
N ALA A 75 2.19 8.32 3.92
CA ALA A 75 2.82 7.77 5.11
C ALA A 75 3.02 6.25 5.03
N VAL A 76 2.01 5.51 4.54
CA VAL A 76 2.10 4.06 4.30
C VAL A 76 3.20 3.77 3.28
N HIS A 77 3.22 4.49 2.16
CA HIS A 77 4.23 4.30 1.13
C HIS A 77 5.64 4.51 1.68
N ARG A 78 5.87 5.61 2.40
CA ARG A 78 7.16 5.89 3.02
C ARG A 78 7.60 4.79 3.97
N ALA A 79 6.70 4.29 4.82
CA ALA A 79 7.02 3.21 5.76
C ALA A 79 7.39 1.90 5.05
N VAL A 80 6.69 1.57 3.96
CA VAL A 80 7.01 0.40 3.12
C VAL A 80 8.37 0.55 2.44
N GLU A 81 8.67 1.74 1.89
CA GLU A 81 9.98 2.02 1.29
C GLU A 81 11.12 1.92 2.30
N ASP A 82 10.98 2.52 3.49
CA ASP A 82 12.03 2.46 4.53
C ASP A 82 12.32 1.00 4.94
N ALA A 83 11.27 0.17 5.05
CA ALA A 83 11.42 -1.25 5.37
C ALA A 83 12.06 -2.06 4.22
N ALA A 84 11.85 -1.65 2.98
CA ALA A 84 12.35 -2.31 1.77
C ALA A 84 13.77 -1.88 1.38
N ALA A 85 14.14 -0.62 1.66
CA ALA A 85 15.39 0.00 1.23
C ALA A 85 16.63 -0.79 1.70
N GLY A 86 16.67 -1.14 2.98
CA GLY A 86 17.78 -1.94 3.56
C GLY A 86 17.92 -3.35 3.00
N ARG A 87 16.93 -3.82 2.21
CA ARG A 87 16.88 -5.16 1.61
C ARG A 87 17.14 -5.12 0.10
N GLY A 88 17.39 -3.95 -0.48
CA GLY A 88 17.56 -3.78 -1.92
C GLY A 88 16.30 -4.17 -2.71
N VAL A 89 15.12 -3.92 -2.13
CA VAL A 89 13.81 -4.19 -2.73
C VAL A 89 13.20 -2.86 -3.16
N ALA A 90 12.84 -2.74 -4.44
CA ALA A 90 12.16 -1.55 -4.96
C ALA A 90 10.65 -1.64 -4.70
N VAL A 91 10.01 -0.51 -4.43
CA VAL A 91 8.56 -0.40 -4.24
C VAL A 91 7.98 0.35 -5.42
N PHE A 92 6.98 -0.23 -6.05
CA PHE A 92 6.20 0.43 -7.09
C PHE A 92 4.79 0.69 -6.56
N ALA A 93 4.31 1.92 -6.67
CA ALA A 93 3.01 2.32 -6.12
C ALA A 93 1.97 2.60 -7.22
N SER A 94 0.69 2.34 -6.93
CA SER A 94 -0.45 2.72 -7.78
C SER A 94 -1.62 3.21 -6.95
N SER A 95 -2.27 4.28 -7.42
CA SER A 95 -3.52 4.80 -6.86
C SER A 95 -4.72 4.03 -7.41
N LEU A 96 -5.62 3.60 -6.53
CA LEU A 96 -6.84 2.90 -6.91
C LEU A 96 -8.04 3.84 -7.06
N ASP A 97 -7.99 5.01 -6.44
CA ASP A 97 -9.06 6.00 -6.27
C ASP A 97 -10.37 5.34 -5.79
N ASP A 98 -10.22 4.39 -4.86
CA ASP A 98 -11.29 3.54 -4.32
C ASP A 98 -12.18 2.85 -5.38
N ASP A 99 -11.65 2.66 -6.60
CA ASP A 99 -12.35 2.03 -7.74
C ASP A 99 -12.04 0.52 -7.84
N PRO A 100 -13.07 -0.36 -7.73
CA PRO A 100 -12.92 -1.81 -7.84
C PRO A 100 -12.32 -2.32 -9.17
N GLN A 101 -12.58 -1.63 -10.28
CA GLN A 101 -12.03 -1.97 -11.59
C GLN A 101 -10.55 -1.62 -11.66
N ARG A 102 -10.17 -0.41 -11.19
CA ARG A 102 -8.77 0.02 -11.14
C ARG A 102 -7.93 -0.89 -10.26
N GLU A 103 -8.48 -1.37 -9.14
CA GLU A 103 -7.81 -2.38 -8.30
C GLU A 103 -7.43 -3.62 -9.12
N ARG A 104 -8.38 -4.22 -9.84
CA ARG A 104 -8.13 -5.45 -10.61
C ARG A 104 -7.13 -5.24 -11.74
N GLU A 105 -7.24 -4.12 -12.43
CA GLU A 105 -6.32 -3.75 -13.52
C GLU A 105 -4.90 -3.52 -12.99
N ALA A 106 -4.76 -2.76 -11.92
CA ALA A 106 -3.49 -2.52 -11.26
C ALA A 106 -2.89 -3.83 -10.76
N VAL A 107 -3.63 -4.65 -10.00
CA VAL A 107 -3.13 -5.97 -9.56
C VAL A 107 -2.64 -6.81 -10.74
N SER A 108 -3.41 -6.92 -11.82
CA SER A 108 -2.99 -7.66 -13.02
C SER A 108 -1.69 -7.10 -13.60
N ALA A 109 -1.56 -5.77 -13.66
CA ALA A 109 -0.39 -5.08 -14.18
C ALA A 109 0.88 -5.37 -13.33
N PHE A 110 0.76 -5.44 -12.02
CA PHE A 110 1.88 -5.75 -11.12
C PHE A 110 2.27 -7.24 -11.19
N LEU A 111 1.29 -8.14 -11.21
CA LEU A 111 1.54 -9.58 -11.37
C LEU A 111 2.21 -9.92 -12.71
N ARG A 112 1.81 -9.25 -13.81
CA ARG A 112 2.48 -9.38 -15.12
C ARG A 112 3.93 -8.93 -15.10
N ARG A 113 4.28 -7.96 -14.25
CA ARG A 113 5.66 -7.50 -14.01
C ARG A 113 6.44 -8.42 -13.05
N ARG A 114 5.79 -9.47 -12.53
CA ARG A 114 6.37 -10.46 -11.60
C ARG A 114 6.90 -9.84 -10.31
N VAL A 115 6.19 -8.88 -9.74
CA VAL A 115 6.54 -8.42 -8.40
C VAL A 115 6.56 -9.58 -7.41
N ASP A 116 7.47 -9.52 -6.44
CA ASP A 116 7.69 -10.61 -5.48
C ASP A 116 6.62 -10.66 -4.39
N GLY A 117 5.77 -9.64 -4.29
CA GLY A 117 4.65 -9.56 -3.37
C GLY A 117 3.82 -8.30 -3.58
N LEU A 118 2.62 -8.30 -3.00
CA LEU A 118 1.67 -7.19 -3.06
C LEU A 118 1.29 -6.71 -1.66
N ILE A 119 1.14 -5.40 -1.51
CA ILE A 119 0.57 -4.72 -0.35
C ILE A 119 -0.64 -3.92 -0.86
N LEU A 120 -1.83 -4.16 -0.32
CA LEU A 120 -3.07 -3.57 -0.83
C LEU A 120 -3.89 -2.87 0.25
N THR A 121 -4.38 -1.68 -0.07
CA THR A 121 -5.64 -1.15 0.47
C THR A 121 -6.78 -1.63 -0.45
N THR A 122 -7.80 -2.28 0.10
CA THR A 122 -8.90 -2.84 -0.71
C THR A 122 -9.93 -1.78 -1.13
N ALA A 123 -10.35 -1.84 -2.39
CA ALA A 123 -11.47 -1.10 -2.98
C ALA A 123 -12.59 -2.04 -3.44
N THR A 124 -12.27 -3.27 -3.86
CA THR A 124 -13.28 -4.28 -4.22
C THR A 124 -14.03 -4.80 -2.97
N ALA A 125 -15.31 -5.17 -3.15
CA ALA A 125 -16.09 -5.75 -2.04
C ALA A 125 -15.63 -7.17 -1.64
N LYS A 126 -14.97 -7.90 -2.55
CA LYS A 126 -14.42 -9.25 -2.33
C LYS A 126 -13.14 -9.44 -3.14
N GLN A 127 -12.12 -10.00 -2.48
CA GLN A 127 -10.78 -10.21 -3.02
C GLN A 127 -10.55 -11.64 -3.53
N THR A 128 -11.63 -12.40 -3.76
CA THR A 128 -11.56 -13.79 -4.26
C THR A 128 -10.84 -13.94 -5.60
N TYR A 129 -10.72 -12.86 -6.39
CA TYR A 129 -9.95 -12.84 -7.63
C TYR A 129 -8.43 -13.04 -7.40
N LEU A 130 -7.94 -12.87 -6.17
CA LEU A 130 -6.54 -13.11 -5.77
C LEU A 130 -6.26 -14.56 -5.39
N LEU A 131 -7.29 -15.41 -5.21
CA LEU A 131 -7.11 -16.83 -4.86
C LEU A 131 -6.12 -17.59 -5.76
N PRO A 132 -6.09 -17.39 -7.10
CA PRO A 132 -5.10 -18.04 -7.94
C PRO A 132 -3.65 -17.67 -7.59
N GLU A 133 -3.41 -16.43 -7.18
CA GLU A 133 -2.07 -15.94 -6.83
C GLU A 133 -1.64 -16.39 -5.44
N LEU A 134 -2.56 -16.39 -4.48
CA LEU A 134 -2.33 -16.98 -3.16
C LEU A 134 -1.95 -18.46 -3.28
N ARG A 135 -2.66 -19.24 -4.12
CA ARG A 135 -2.32 -20.65 -4.39
C ARG A 135 -0.97 -20.83 -5.08
N ARG A 136 -0.49 -19.84 -5.82
CA ARG A 136 0.84 -19.81 -6.44
C ARG A 136 1.94 -19.44 -5.46
N GLY A 137 1.57 -19.04 -4.23
CA GLY A 137 2.50 -18.63 -3.18
C GLY A 137 2.95 -17.17 -3.30
N THR A 138 2.25 -16.34 -4.07
CA THR A 138 2.51 -14.90 -4.10
C THR A 138 2.13 -14.31 -2.74
N PRO A 139 3.06 -13.71 -1.98
CA PRO A 139 2.74 -13.04 -0.72
C PRO A 139 1.87 -11.81 -0.97
N ILE A 140 0.76 -11.72 -0.23
CA ILE A 140 -0.19 -10.61 -0.31
C ILE A 140 -0.53 -10.17 1.11
N VAL A 141 -0.31 -8.90 1.43
CA VAL A 141 -0.65 -8.30 2.73
C VAL A 141 -1.64 -7.16 2.51
N PHE A 142 -2.66 -7.09 3.33
CA PHE A 142 -3.64 -6.01 3.32
C PHE A 142 -3.30 -4.97 4.38
N VAL A 143 -3.55 -3.70 4.08
CA VAL A 143 -3.32 -2.57 4.99
C VAL A 143 -4.56 -1.71 5.03
N ASP A 144 -4.86 -1.17 6.22
CA ASP A 144 -6.02 -0.31 6.53
C ASP A 144 -7.38 -1.03 6.49
N ARG A 145 -7.59 -1.88 5.48
CA ARG A 145 -8.86 -2.56 5.21
C ARG A 145 -8.65 -4.06 5.10
N GLU A 146 -9.44 -4.83 5.84
CA GLU A 146 -9.41 -6.29 5.80
C GLU A 146 -9.90 -6.82 4.45
N PRO A 147 -9.34 -7.95 3.97
CA PRO A 147 -9.87 -8.62 2.79
C PRO A 147 -11.17 -9.36 3.10
N SER A 148 -12.01 -9.49 2.08
CA SER A 148 -13.26 -10.24 2.13
C SER A 148 -13.25 -11.43 1.17
N GLY A 149 -13.62 -12.60 1.68
CA GLY A 149 -13.72 -13.86 0.92
C GLY A 149 -12.40 -14.60 0.70
N ILE A 150 -11.30 -14.15 1.32
CA ILE A 150 -9.99 -14.83 1.35
C ILE A 150 -9.39 -14.72 2.75
N GLU A 151 -8.54 -15.67 3.12
CA GLU A 151 -7.68 -15.54 4.31
C GLU A 151 -6.31 -15.05 3.88
N ALA A 152 -5.88 -13.91 4.44
CA ALA A 152 -4.59 -13.31 4.17
C ALA A 152 -4.18 -12.39 5.33
N ASP A 153 -2.89 -12.10 5.44
CA ASP A 153 -2.37 -11.18 6.46
C ASP A 153 -2.93 -9.77 6.25
N ALA A 154 -3.35 -9.14 7.35
CA ALA A 154 -3.86 -7.78 7.34
C ALA A 154 -3.28 -6.96 8.50
N VAL A 155 -2.88 -5.73 8.22
CA VAL A 155 -2.44 -4.74 9.21
C VAL A 155 -3.50 -3.65 9.26
N VAL A 156 -4.33 -3.69 10.30
CA VAL A 156 -5.50 -2.82 10.43
C VAL A 156 -5.52 -2.10 11.77
N SER A 157 -6.30 -1.03 11.82
CA SER A 157 -6.57 -0.29 13.05
C SER A 157 -7.97 -0.61 13.57
N ASP A 158 -8.12 -0.63 14.90
CA ASP A 158 -9.42 -0.66 15.56
C ASP A 158 -10.15 0.68 15.36
N ASN A 159 -10.83 0.80 14.23
CA ASN A 159 -11.54 1.99 13.80
C ASN A 159 -12.76 2.28 14.70
N ALA A 160 -13.48 1.23 15.11
CA ALA A 160 -14.65 1.37 15.98
C ALA A 160 -14.23 1.79 17.40
N GLY A 161 -13.27 1.09 18.01
CA GLY A 161 -12.76 1.47 19.32
C GLY A 161 -12.00 2.80 19.32
N GLY A 162 -11.34 3.16 18.22
CA GLY A 162 -10.75 4.48 18.03
C GLY A 162 -11.80 5.60 18.06
N ALA A 163 -12.86 5.47 17.27
CA ALA A 163 -13.96 6.44 17.25
C ALA A 163 -14.72 6.51 18.57
N ALA A 164 -14.96 5.37 19.22
CA ALA A 164 -15.59 5.32 20.54
C ALA A 164 -14.78 6.08 21.59
N ARG A 165 -13.46 5.87 21.65
CA ARG A 165 -12.57 6.59 22.57
C ARG A 165 -12.58 8.10 22.34
N ALA A 166 -12.68 8.55 21.08
CA ALA A 166 -12.78 9.97 20.76
C ALA A 166 -14.08 10.59 21.30
N VAL A 167 -15.21 9.90 21.15
CA VAL A 167 -16.50 10.35 21.71
C VAL A 167 -16.47 10.36 23.24
N GLU A 168 -15.99 9.29 23.86
CA GLU A 168 -15.86 9.17 25.32
C GLU A 168 -14.99 10.30 25.90
N HIS A 169 -13.91 10.66 25.20
CA HIS A 169 -13.10 11.81 25.55
C HIS A 169 -13.91 13.10 25.55
N LEU A 170 -14.68 13.40 24.49
CA LEU A 170 -15.52 14.60 24.43
C LEU A 170 -16.60 14.63 25.54
N LEU A 171 -17.27 13.49 25.77
CA LEU A 171 -18.28 13.35 26.82
C LEU A 171 -17.69 13.59 28.22
N SER A 172 -16.48 13.09 28.48
CA SER A 172 -15.78 13.30 29.77
C SER A 172 -15.45 14.76 30.05
N HIS A 173 -15.37 15.60 29.01
CA HIS A 173 -15.19 17.05 29.11
C HIS A 173 -16.51 17.82 29.12
N GLY A 174 -17.65 17.12 29.20
CA GLY A 174 -18.98 17.73 29.33
C GLY A 174 -19.67 18.09 28.02
N HIS A 175 -19.08 17.76 26.86
CA HIS A 175 -19.75 17.98 25.57
C HIS A 175 -20.96 17.06 25.43
N ARG A 176 -22.11 17.61 25.01
CA ARG A 176 -23.38 16.86 24.85
C ARG A 176 -24.03 16.99 23.47
N ARG A 177 -23.66 18.04 22.72
CA ARG A 177 -24.07 18.24 21.32
C ARG A 177 -22.89 17.82 20.45
N LEU A 178 -23.03 16.70 19.78
CA LEU A 178 -21.97 16.07 18.99
C LEU A 178 -22.52 15.81 17.58
N ALA A 179 -21.63 15.93 16.59
CA ALA A 179 -21.93 15.59 15.21
C ALA A 179 -20.81 14.68 14.65
N TYR A 180 -21.17 13.83 13.69
CA TYR A 180 -20.25 12.98 12.95
C TYR A 180 -20.24 13.40 11.50
N LEU A 181 -19.06 13.73 11.00
CA LEU A 181 -18.78 13.97 9.59
C LEU A 181 -17.93 12.80 9.10
N GLY A 182 -18.50 11.97 8.23
CA GLY A 182 -17.92 10.72 7.76
C GLY A 182 -17.72 10.67 6.26
N ASP A 183 -16.81 9.79 5.86
CA ASP A 183 -16.47 9.47 4.47
C ASP A 183 -17.57 8.62 3.77
N LEU A 184 -17.28 8.11 2.57
CA LEU A 184 -18.15 7.24 1.79
C LEU A 184 -18.58 5.99 2.57
N ARG A 185 -19.88 5.70 2.56
CA ARG A 185 -20.47 4.53 3.24
C ARG A 185 -19.91 3.18 2.78
N GLY A 186 -19.43 3.12 1.54
CA GLY A 186 -18.85 1.91 0.96
C GLY A 186 -17.48 1.53 1.53
N ILE A 187 -16.82 2.44 2.24
CA ILE A 187 -15.50 2.22 2.83
C ILE A 187 -15.66 1.57 4.21
N THR A 188 -15.12 0.37 4.38
CA THR A 188 -15.25 -0.42 5.63
C THR A 188 -14.74 0.31 6.86
N THR A 189 -13.63 1.05 6.76
CA THR A 189 -13.09 1.81 7.89
C THR A 189 -14.01 2.98 8.29
N ALA A 190 -14.67 3.62 7.32
CA ALA A 190 -15.66 4.66 7.57
C ALA A 190 -16.91 4.09 8.28
N HIS A 191 -17.34 2.90 7.88
CA HIS A 191 -18.43 2.18 8.54
C HIS A 191 -18.09 1.87 10.00
N HIS A 192 -16.92 1.27 10.28
CA HIS A 192 -16.50 0.94 11.64
C HIS A 192 -16.38 2.20 12.52
N ARG A 193 -15.83 3.31 11.99
CA ARG A 193 -15.76 4.58 12.75
C ARG A 193 -17.14 5.11 13.11
N ARG A 194 -18.10 5.05 12.18
CA ARG A 194 -19.49 5.45 12.43
C ARG A 194 -20.15 4.59 13.50
N GLU A 195 -19.97 3.28 13.44
CA GLU A 195 -20.49 2.35 14.46
C GLU A 195 -19.91 2.68 15.84
N GLY A 196 -18.59 2.79 15.94
CA GLY A 196 -17.92 3.14 17.19
C GLY A 196 -18.39 4.47 17.78
N PHE A 197 -18.57 5.48 16.92
CA PHE A 197 -19.13 6.78 17.30
C PHE A 197 -20.56 6.64 17.86
N LEU A 198 -21.47 6.03 17.10
CA LEU A 198 -22.88 5.90 17.51
C LEU A 198 -23.03 5.05 18.77
N ASP A 199 -22.19 4.03 18.94
CA ASP A 199 -22.19 3.17 20.12
C ASP A 199 -21.77 3.95 21.37
N ALA A 200 -20.72 4.76 21.28
CA ALA A 200 -20.27 5.61 22.37
C ALA A 200 -21.28 6.72 22.71
N ILE A 201 -21.94 7.31 21.71
CA ILE A 201 -23.05 8.25 21.88
C ILE A 201 -24.17 7.63 22.72
N ARG A 202 -24.61 6.41 22.35
CA ARG A 202 -25.67 5.69 23.08
C ARG A 202 -25.25 5.37 24.52
N ARG A 203 -24.01 4.90 24.72
CA ARG A 203 -23.46 4.67 26.07
C ARG A 203 -23.36 5.95 26.90
N GLY A 204 -23.13 7.09 26.26
CA GLY A 204 -23.10 8.42 26.87
C GLY A 204 -24.46 8.99 27.26
N GLY A 205 -25.56 8.27 26.95
CA GLY A 205 -26.93 8.69 27.23
C GLY A 205 -27.47 9.74 26.26
N ILE A 206 -26.83 9.96 25.13
CA ILE A 206 -27.32 10.86 24.08
C ILE A 206 -28.21 10.05 23.13
N PRO A 207 -29.49 10.44 22.93
CA PRO A 207 -30.35 9.80 21.94
C PRO A 207 -29.74 9.94 20.54
N ALA A 208 -29.70 8.84 19.78
CA ALA A 208 -29.13 8.86 18.43
C ALA A 208 -29.89 9.80 17.47
N ALA A 209 -31.17 10.10 17.75
CA ALA A 209 -31.98 11.06 17.00
C ALA A 209 -31.49 12.51 17.15
N ASP A 210 -30.75 12.80 18.22
CA ASP A 210 -30.24 14.15 18.52
C ASP A 210 -28.83 14.37 17.94
N VAL A 211 -28.30 13.39 17.21
CA VAL A 211 -26.94 13.42 16.68
C VAL A 211 -26.95 13.61 15.17
N HIS A 212 -26.32 14.70 14.73
CA HIS A 212 -26.14 15.00 13.31
C HIS A 212 -25.08 14.09 12.71
N VAL A 213 -25.49 13.25 11.75
CA VAL A 213 -24.60 12.36 10.99
C VAL A 213 -24.62 12.78 9.53
N ILE A 214 -23.50 13.34 9.08
CA ILE A 214 -23.27 13.71 7.68
C ILE A 214 -22.25 12.72 7.13
N GLU A 215 -22.58 12.09 6.01
CA GLU A 215 -21.74 11.06 5.38
C GLU A 215 -21.46 11.45 3.92
N ASP A 216 -20.68 10.61 3.24
CA ASP A 216 -20.31 10.81 1.84
C ASP A 216 -19.45 12.07 1.61
N LEU A 217 -18.61 12.41 2.61
CA LEU A 217 -17.64 13.51 2.58
C LEU A 217 -16.24 12.95 2.23
N HIS A 218 -15.94 12.85 0.94
CA HIS A 218 -14.73 12.16 0.46
C HIS A 218 -13.50 13.08 0.26
N ASP A 219 -13.68 14.40 0.43
CA ASP A 219 -12.60 15.37 0.27
C ASP A 219 -12.71 16.52 1.28
N GLU A 220 -11.64 17.31 1.39
CA GLU A 220 -11.59 18.47 2.29
C GLU A 220 -12.69 19.50 1.97
N HIS A 221 -12.99 19.68 0.68
CA HIS A 221 -13.94 20.69 0.23
C HIS A 221 -15.37 20.39 0.70
N SER A 222 -15.84 19.18 0.45
CA SER A 222 -17.14 18.66 0.88
C SER A 222 -17.26 18.64 2.40
N ALA A 223 -16.21 18.18 3.11
CA ALA A 223 -16.17 18.19 4.57
C ALA A 223 -16.27 19.61 5.14
N ARG A 224 -15.53 20.57 4.58
CA ARG A 224 -15.57 21.98 4.99
C ARG A 224 -16.95 22.60 4.73
N ALA A 225 -17.54 22.36 3.57
CA ALA A 225 -18.87 22.87 3.24
C ALA A 225 -19.96 22.29 4.17
N ALA A 226 -19.86 21.00 4.51
CA ALA A 226 -20.75 20.36 5.47
C ALA A 226 -20.60 20.94 6.88
N LEU A 227 -19.36 21.16 7.33
CA LEU A 227 -19.09 21.76 8.64
C LEU A 227 -19.66 23.19 8.73
N LEU A 228 -19.42 24.04 7.73
CA LEU A 228 -19.94 25.42 7.75
C LEU A 228 -21.47 25.44 7.83
N ARG A 229 -22.16 24.60 7.04
CA ARG A 229 -23.63 24.48 7.11
C ARG A 229 -24.12 24.01 8.47
N LEU A 230 -23.38 23.11 9.12
CA LEU A 230 -23.71 22.64 10.46
C LEU A 230 -23.57 23.76 11.50
N LEU A 231 -22.51 24.58 11.39
CA LEU A 231 -22.24 25.69 12.29
C LEU A 231 -23.14 26.92 12.05
N ASP A 232 -23.70 27.09 10.85
CA ASP A 232 -24.65 28.15 10.53
C ASP A 232 -26.12 27.73 10.75
N GLY A 233 -26.34 26.47 11.13
CA GLY A 233 -27.67 25.89 11.32
C GLY A 233 -28.39 26.39 12.60
N PRO A 234 -29.70 26.19 12.71
CA PRO A 234 -30.48 26.52 13.91
C PRO A 234 -30.02 25.75 15.17
N ASP A 235 -29.22 24.69 14.98
CA ASP A 235 -28.61 23.87 16.03
C ASP A 235 -27.12 24.21 16.27
N ALA A 236 -26.65 25.41 15.91
CA ALA A 236 -25.34 25.92 16.31
C ALA A 236 -25.26 26.27 17.82
#